data_AF-A0A3G2UQJ5-F1
#
_entry.id   AF-A0A3G2UQJ5-F1
#
_cell.length_a   1.000
_cell.length_b   1.000
_cell.length_c   1.000
_cell.angle_alpha   90.00
_cell.angle_beta   90.00
_cell.angle_gamma   90.00
#
_symmetry.space_group_name_H-M   'P 1'
#
loop_
_entity.id
_entity.type
_entity.pdbx_description
1 polymer ?
#
loop_
_entity_poly.entity_id
_entity_poly.type
_entity_poly.pdbx_seq_one_letter_code
_entity_poly.pdbx_strand_id
1 'polypeptide(L)'
;MSLSAYTSSPEFLSSVFENWESEFLQMSAYVVLTAFLIQRGSAESNDPDAQPRDKDLDKQALKPGVPTVLRWGAMWRALYARSLGLALFALFLISFVIHWTQSAQVAAQNAIEHGEVPLSRLAYLGDPQLWFESFQNWQSEFLSTAVLVVLSIFLRQRESPESKAVAAPHSETGS
;
A
#
# COMPACT_ATOMS: atom_id res chain seq x y z
N MET A 1 7.15 -32.14 7.53
CA MET A 1 6.01 -31.36 8.07
C MET A 1 4.76 -31.67 7.27
N SER A 2 3.56 -31.56 7.88
CA SER A 2 2.30 -31.56 7.11
C SER A 2 2.07 -30.19 6.46
N LEU A 3 1.17 -30.10 5.47
CA LEU A 3 0.86 -28.83 4.80
C LEU A 3 0.36 -27.76 5.79
N SER A 4 -0.53 -28.14 6.71
CA SER A 4 -1.03 -27.22 7.74
C SER A 4 0.05 -26.75 8.71
N ALA A 5 1.02 -27.61 9.02
CA ALA A 5 2.15 -27.23 9.86
C ALA A 5 3.10 -26.28 9.12
N TYR A 6 3.25 -26.46 7.80
CA TYR A 6 4.05 -25.58 6.96
C TYR A 6 3.42 -24.19 6.80
N THR A 7 2.11 -24.10 6.52
CA THR A 7 1.44 -22.79 6.36
C THR A 7 1.36 -21.97 7.65
N SER A 8 1.62 -22.60 8.80
CA SER A 8 1.71 -21.94 10.10
C SER A 8 3.15 -21.80 10.59
N SER A 9 4.14 -22.15 9.75
CA SER A 9 5.55 -22.09 10.14
C SER A 9 6.06 -20.64 10.10
N PRO A 10 7.05 -20.30 10.95
CA PRO A 10 7.64 -18.97 10.94
C PRO A 10 8.23 -18.59 9.58
N GLU A 11 8.86 -19.52 8.87
CA GLU A 11 9.45 -19.28 7.55
C GLU A 11 8.37 -18.91 6.53
N PHE A 12 7.28 -19.69 6.47
CA PHE A 12 6.19 -19.41 5.55
C PHE A 12 5.51 -18.08 5.84
N LEU A 13 5.16 -17.84 7.12
CA LEU A 13 4.49 -16.60 7.51
C LEU A 13 5.41 -15.39 7.32
N SER A 14 6.70 -15.50 7.64
CA SER A 14 7.66 -14.43 7.39
C SER A 14 7.67 -14.04 5.92
N SER A 15 7.89 -15.01 5.02
CA SER A 15 7.98 -14.72 3.57
C SER A 15 6.65 -14.21 2.98
N VAL A 16 5.51 -14.76 3.39
CA VAL A 16 4.21 -14.28 2.87
C VAL A 16 3.93 -12.86 3.33
N PHE A 17 4.13 -12.56 4.61
CA PHE A 17 3.81 -11.24 5.14
C PHE A 17 4.86 -10.18 4.78
N GLU A 18 6.11 -10.56 4.54
CA GLU A 18 7.14 -9.71 3.92
C GLU A 18 6.67 -9.17 2.56
N ASN A 19 6.08 -10.03 1.71
CA ASN A 19 5.51 -9.63 0.41
C ASN A 19 4.21 -8.82 0.57
N TRP A 20 3.30 -9.24 1.46
CA TRP A 20 2.03 -8.52 1.64
C TRP A 20 2.23 -7.14 2.23
N GLU A 21 3.24 -6.97 3.08
CA GLU A 21 3.63 -5.69 3.62
C GLU A 21 3.99 -4.69 2.50
N SER A 22 4.82 -5.08 1.52
CA SER A 22 5.21 -4.20 0.41
C SER A 22 4.01 -3.81 -0.45
N GLU A 23 3.16 -4.78 -0.79
CA GLU A 23 1.93 -4.59 -1.56
C GLU A 23 0.98 -3.59 -0.90
N PHE A 24 0.66 -3.77 0.38
CA PHE A 24 -0.24 -2.85 1.08
C PHE A 24 0.38 -1.47 1.28
N LEU A 25 1.69 -1.39 1.52
CA LEU A 25 2.39 -0.12 1.63
C LEU A 25 2.39 0.63 0.30
N GLN A 26 2.67 -0.06 -0.80
CA GLN A 26 2.67 0.52 -2.15
C GLN A 26 1.27 0.98 -2.55
N MET A 27 0.22 0.17 -2.34
CA MET A 27 -1.17 0.59 -2.58
C MET A 27 -1.60 1.77 -1.69
N SER A 28 -1.24 1.76 -0.40
CA SER A 28 -1.56 2.86 0.52
C SER A 28 -0.87 4.16 0.07
N ALA A 29 0.43 4.09 -0.24
CA ALA A 29 1.19 5.21 -0.78
C ALA A 29 0.60 5.69 -2.10
N TYR A 30 0.24 4.78 -3.01
CA TYR A 30 -0.37 5.12 -4.29
C TYR A 30 -1.67 5.90 -4.12
N VAL A 31 -2.61 5.41 -3.30
CA VAL A 31 -3.90 6.07 -3.04
C VAL A 31 -3.71 7.45 -2.40
N VAL A 32 -2.80 7.55 -1.42
CA VAL A 32 -2.55 8.81 -0.71
C VAL A 32 -1.84 9.81 -1.63
N LEU A 33 -0.78 9.39 -2.31
CA LEU A 33 0.01 10.26 -3.17
C LEU A 33 -0.79 10.72 -4.38
N THR A 34 -1.58 9.88 -5.04
CA THR A 34 -2.43 10.33 -6.17
C THR A 34 -3.56 11.26 -5.72
N ALA A 35 -4.02 11.15 -4.46
CA ALA A 35 -4.98 12.09 -3.90
C ALA A 35 -4.37 13.49 -3.62
N PHE A 36 -3.08 13.57 -3.24
CA PHE A 36 -2.43 14.84 -2.86
C PHE A 36 -1.52 15.44 -3.93
N LEU A 37 -0.81 14.62 -4.70
CA LEU A 37 0.13 15.03 -5.72
C LEU A 37 -0.59 15.20 -7.05
N ILE A 38 -0.59 16.43 -7.54
CA ILE A 38 -1.04 16.75 -8.88
C ILE A 38 0.17 16.68 -9.81
N GLN A 39 0.28 15.63 -10.60
CA GLN A 39 1.29 15.45 -11.63
C GLN A 39 0.66 15.66 -13.02
N ARG A 40 0.95 16.80 -13.65
CA ARG A 40 0.50 17.08 -15.02
C ARG A 40 0.96 16.00 -16.00
N GLY A 41 0.04 15.50 -16.80
CA GLY A 41 0.27 14.50 -17.85
C GLY A 41 0.07 13.04 -17.41
N SER A 42 -0.06 12.78 -16.11
CA SER A 42 -0.32 11.43 -15.56
C SER A 42 -1.80 11.08 -15.64
N ALA A 43 -2.12 9.86 -16.07
CA ALA A 43 -3.50 9.33 -16.06
C ALA A 43 -4.03 9.12 -14.63
N GLU A 44 -3.11 8.91 -13.68
CA GLU A 44 -3.39 8.53 -12.29
C GLU A 44 -3.45 9.74 -11.35
N SER A 45 -3.15 10.93 -11.86
CA SER A 45 -3.21 12.19 -11.10
C SER A 45 -4.58 12.83 -11.23
N ASN A 46 -5.03 13.50 -10.17
CA ASN A 46 -6.15 14.42 -10.27
C ASN A 46 -5.81 15.57 -11.25
N ASP A 47 -6.82 15.99 -12.02
CA ASP A 47 -6.73 17.16 -12.91
C ASP A 47 -6.69 18.44 -12.06
N PRO A 48 -5.63 19.27 -12.15
CA PRO A 48 -5.53 20.51 -11.37
C PRO A 48 -6.61 21.55 -11.73
N ASP A 49 -7.17 21.49 -12.94
CA ASP A 49 -8.13 22.47 -13.44
C ASP A 49 -9.60 22.05 -13.19
N ALA A 50 -9.82 20.83 -12.66
CA ALA A 50 -11.14 20.30 -12.34
C ALA A 50 -11.66 20.77 -10.96
N GLN A 51 -12.99 20.84 -10.82
CA GLN A 51 -13.59 21.10 -9.50
C GLN A 51 -13.33 19.93 -8.53
N PRO A 52 -13.03 20.20 -7.24
CA PRO A 52 -12.85 19.16 -6.25
C PRO A 52 -14.10 18.27 -6.13
N ARG A 53 -13.95 16.97 -6.42
CA ARG A 53 -15.05 15.98 -6.40
C ARG A 53 -15.79 15.94 -5.06
N ASP A 54 -15.05 16.06 -3.96
CA ASP A 54 -15.56 15.89 -2.59
C ASP A 54 -15.81 17.21 -1.86
N LYS A 55 -16.15 18.29 -2.58
CA LYS A 55 -16.54 19.56 -1.94
C LYS A 55 -17.90 19.43 -1.24
N ASP A 56 -18.07 20.07 -0.08
CA ASP A 56 -19.33 20.11 0.69
C ASP A 56 -19.91 18.71 1.01
N LEU A 57 -19.07 17.77 1.49
CA LEU A 57 -19.50 16.40 1.85
C LEU A 57 -20.68 16.37 2.82
N ASP A 58 -20.86 17.40 3.64
CA ASP A 58 -22.00 17.58 4.53
C ASP A 58 -23.32 17.72 3.78
N LYS A 59 -23.35 18.52 2.70
CA LYS A 59 -24.51 18.66 1.82
C LYS A 59 -24.68 17.42 0.96
N GLN A 60 -23.58 16.84 0.47
CA GLN A 60 -23.63 15.60 -0.32
C GLN A 60 -24.22 14.44 0.48
N ALA A 61 -23.95 14.36 1.79
CA ALA A 61 -24.50 13.34 2.70
C ALA A 61 -26.04 13.30 2.73
N LEU A 62 -26.72 14.39 2.36
CA LEU A 62 -28.18 14.50 2.36
C LEU A 62 -28.84 13.91 1.11
N LYS A 63 -28.08 13.66 0.03
CA LYS A 63 -28.63 13.13 -1.21
C LYS A 63 -29.18 11.69 -1.03
N PRO A 64 -30.21 11.28 -1.78
CA PRO A 64 -30.69 9.90 -1.80
C PRO A 64 -29.59 8.92 -2.23
N GLY A 65 -29.54 7.73 -1.64
CA GLY A 65 -28.59 6.66 -2.01
C GLY A 65 -27.16 6.80 -1.46
N VAL A 66 -26.87 7.89 -0.73
CA VAL A 66 -25.55 8.13 -0.14
C VAL A 66 -25.35 7.31 1.16
N PRO A 67 -24.16 6.73 1.42
CA PRO A 67 -23.88 5.95 2.62
C PRO A 67 -24.27 6.68 3.92
N THR A 68 -25.01 5.99 4.79
CA THR A 68 -25.59 6.57 6.02
C THR A 68 -24.54 7.05 7.03
N VAL A 69 -23.35 6.44 7.02
CA VAL A 69 -22.18 6.83 7.83
C VAL A 69 -21.78 8.30 7.65
N LEU A 70 -22.02 8.87 6.46
CA LEU A 70 -21.75 10.28 6.20
C LEU A 70 -22.67 11.23 7.00
N ARG A 71 -23.75 10.72 7.60
CA ARG A 71 -24.71 11.48 8.43
C ARG A 71 -24.47 11.33 9.93
N TRP A 72 -23.54 10.47 10.37
CA TRP A 72 -23.31 10.19 11.79
C TRP A 72 -22.50 11.27 12.52
N GLY A 73 -22.14 12.35 11.83
CA GLY A 73 -21.39 13.48 12.37
C GLY A 73 -20.04 13.67 11.68
N ALA A 74 -19.35 14.76 12.04
CA ALA A 74 -18.12 15.18 11.37
C ALA A 74 -16.98 14.15 11.50
N MET A 75 -16.83 13.51 12.67
CA MET A 75 -15.78 12.53 12.92
C MET A 75 -15.93 11.29 12.03
N TRP A 76 -17.13 10.68 12.00
CA TRP A 76 -17.41 9.50 11.19
C TRP A 76 -17.31 9.78 9.70
N ARG A 77 -17.75 10.97 9.28
CA ARG A 77 -17.57 11.44 7.90
C ARG A 77 -16.09 11.57 7.53
N ALA A 78 -15.28 12.15 8.40
CA ALA A 78 -13.85 12.31 8.18
C ALA A 78 -13.10 10.97 8.13
N LEU A 79 -13.52 9.99 8.94
CA LEU A 79 -12.98 8.64 8.93
C LEU A 79 -13.37 7.90 7.64
N TYR A 80 -14.65 7.95 7.28
CA TYR A 80 -15.16 7.31 6.06
C TYR A 80 -14.53 7.89 4.79
N ALA A 81 -14.35 9.20 4.72
CA ALA A 81 -13.68 9.86 3.59
C ALA A 81 -12.20 9.45 3.41
N ARG A 82 -11.60 8.78 4.40
CA ARG A 82 -10.21 8.31 4.37
C ARG A 82 -10.11 6.79 4.57
N SER A 83 -11.23 6.07 4.55
CA SER A 83 -11.28 4.68 5.00
C SER A 83 -10.45 3.74 4.14
N LEU A 84 -10.35 4.00 2.84
CA LEU A 84 -9.54 3.17 1.94
C LEU A 84 -8.05 3.24 2.31
N GLY A 85 -7.48 4.44 2.38
CA GLY A 85 -6.08 4.63 2.76
C GLY A 85 -5.79 4.12 4.18
N LEU A 86 -6.71 4.36 5.14
CA LEU A 86 -6.58 3.86 6.51
C LEU A 86 -6.64 2.32 6.58
N ALA A 87 -7.52 1.67 5.80
CA ALA A 87 -7.61 0.22 5.76
C ALA A 87 -6.34 -0.41 5.16
N LEU A 88 -5.83 0.14 4.05
CA LEU A 88 -4.58 -0.32 3.44
C LEU A 88 -3.38 -0.13 4.39
N PHE A 89 -3.31 1.02 5.06
CA PHE A 89 -2.24 1.26 6.05
C PHE A 89 -2.36 0.33 7.27
N ALA A 90 -3.57 0.02 7.73
CA ALA A 90 -3.77 -0.94 8.81
C ALA A 90 -3.36 -2.36 8.38
N LEU A 91 -3.68 -2.77 7.15
CA LEU A 91 -3.23 -4.05 6.59
C LEU A 91 -1.69 -4.11 6.49
N PHE A 92 -1.05 -3.02 6.04
CA PHE A 92 0.41 -2.90 6.09
C PHE A 92 0.95 -3.09 7.51
N LEU A 93 0.41 -2.40 8.52
CA LEU A 93 0.87 -2.53 9.90
C LEU A 93 0.70 -3.96 10.45
N ILE A 94 -0.42 -4.60 10.14
CA ILE A 94 -0.68 -5.99 10.54
C ILE A 94 0.34 -6.91 9.86
N SER A 95 0.56 -6.74 8.56
CA SER A 95 1.53 -7.54 7.80
C SER A 95 2.95 -7.34 8.32
N PHE A 96 3.39 -6.10 8.52
CA PHE A 96 4.71 -5.77 9.07
C PHE A 96 4.92 -6.40 10.45
N VAL A 97 3.93 -6.33 11.34
CA VAL A 97 4.03 -6.95 12.67
C VAL A 97 4.14 -8.47 12.58
N ILE A 98 3.38 -9.10 11.69
CA ILE A 98 3.48 -10.55 11.49
C ILE A 98 4.86 -10.89 10.91
N HIS A 99 5.25 -10.28 9.79
CA HIS A 99 6.57 -10.44 9.17
C HIS A 99 7.69 -10.29 10.19
N TRP A 100 7.75 -9.16 10.91
CA TRP A 100 8.76 -8.89 11.92
C TRP A 100 8.82 -9.97 13.00
N THR A 101 7.68 -10.34 13.58
CA THR A 101 7.67 -11.31 14.69
C THR A 101 8.03 -12.73 14.24
N GLN A 102 7.72 -13.09 13.00
CA GLN A 102 8.06 -14.40 12.43
C GLN A 102 9.51 -14.44 11.94
N SER A 103 10.01 -13.41 11.26
CA SER A 103 11.42 -13.27 10.88
C SER A 103 12.33 -13.31 12.12
N ALA A 104 11.96 -12.59 13.19
CA ALA A 104 12.66 -12.65 14.47
C ALA A 104 12.67 -14.07 15.08
N GLN A 105 11.60 -14.85 14.88
CA GLN A 105 11.52 -16.22 15.36
C GLN A 105 12.43 -17.16 14.55
N VAL A 106 12.48 -17.01 13.22
CA VAL A 106 13.41 -17.74 12.34
C VAL A 106 14.86 -17.42 12.71
N ALA A 107 15.19 -16.14 12.85
CA ALA A 107 16.54 -15.70 13.24
C ALA A 107 16.95 -16.25 14.63
N ALA A 108 16.01 -16.26 15.59
CA ALA A 108 16.28 -16.83 16.91
C ALA A 108 16.52 -18.35 16.86
N GLN A 109 15.78 -19.09 16.02
CA GLN A 109 16.00 -20.52 15.82
C GLN A 109 17.39 -20.79 15.21
N ASN A 110 17.76 -20.04 14.17
CA ASN A 110 19.07 -20.12 13.56
C ASN A 110 20.20 -19.83 14.57
N ALA A 111 20.06 -18.77 15.38
CA ALA A 111 21.05 -18.44 16.40
C ALA A 111 21.25 -19.59 17.41
N ILE A 112 20.16 -20.18 17.89
CA ILE A 112 20.21 -21.33 18.81
C ILE A 112 20.91 -22.53 18.17
N GLU A 113 20.63 -22.82 16.90
CA GLU A 113 21.29 -23.91 16.16
C GLU A 113 22.80 -23.70 16.00
N HIS A 114 23.26 -22.45 15.95
CA HIS A 114 24.67 -22.09 15.87
C HIS A 114 25.33 -21.88 17.26
N GLY A 115 24.59 -22.09 18.35
CA GLY A 115 25.09 -21.90 19.71
C GLY A 115 25.21 -20.43 20.15
N GLU A 116 24.51 -19.53 19.45
CA GLU A 116 24.47 -18.11 19.73
C GLU A 116 23.31 -17.73 20.66
N VAL A 117 23.36 -16.53 21.23
CA VAL A 117 22.26 -15.99 22.06
C VAL A 117 21.28 -15.28 21.12
N PRO A 118 20.02 -15.75 21.01
CA PRO A 118 19.05 -15.13 20.12
C PRO A 118 18.67 -13.73 20.59
N LEU A 119 18.46 -12.82 19.63
CA LEU A 119 17.87 -11.53 19.91
C LEU A 119 16.41 -11.67 20.37
N SER A 120 15.97 -10.75 21.23
CA SER A 120 14.53 -10.61 21.49
C SER A 120 13.83 -10.07 20.24
N ARG A 121 12.53 -10.34 20.08
CA ARG A 121 11.74 -9.77 18.97
C ARG A 121 11.86 -8.25 18.89
N LEU A 122 11.80 -7.57 20.04
CA LEU A 122 12.00 -6.11 20.14
C LEU A 122 13.37 -5.66 19.66
N ALA A 123 14.44 -6.38 20.02
CA ALA A 123 15.79 -6.08 19.55
C ALA A 123 15.94 -6.33 18.04
N TYR A 124 15.32 -7.38 17.52
CA TYR A 124 15.35 -7.74 16.10
C TYR A 124 14.70 -6.67 15.20
N LEU A 125 13.83 -5.81 15.73
CA LEU A 125 13.28 -4.67 14.97
C LEU A 125 14.38 -3.70 14.49
N GLY A 126 15.48 -3.61 15.23
CA GLY A 126 16.65 -2.83 14.85
C GLY A 126 17.69 -3.62 14.06
N ASP A 127 17.44 -4.90 13.79
CA ASP A 127 18.39 -5.75 13.08
C ASP A 127 18.40 -5.46 11.57
N PRO A 128 19.58 -5.32 10.94
CA PRO A 128 19.66 -5.06 9.50
C PRO A 128 18.99 -6.11 8.62
N GLN A 129 18.88 -7.37 9.07
CA GLN A 129 18.28 -8.44 8.29
C GLN A 129 16.79 -8.19 8.03
N LEU A 130 16.04 -7.81 9.06
CA LEU A 130 14.61 -7.46 8.91
C LEU A 130 14.41 -6.36 7.86
N TRP A 131 15.23 -5.32 7.95
CA TRP A 131 15.14 -4.18 7.04
C TRP A 131 15.60 -4.54 5.64
N PHE A 132 16.56 -5.45 5.50
CA PHE A 132 16.95 -5.98 4.20
C PHE A 132 15.79 -6.73 3.54
N GLU A 133 15.12 -7.63 4.26
CA GLU A 133 13.92 -8.36 3.81
C GLU A 133 12.82 -7.39 3.36
N SER A 134 12.44 -6.41 4.20
CA SER A 134 11.44 -5.40 3.84
C SER A 134 11.88 -4.53 2.66
N PHE A 135 13.10 -3.98 2.68
CA PHE A 135 13.54 -3.02 1.66
C PHE A 135 13.78 -3.66 0.29
N GLN A 136 14.12 -4.94 0.21
CA GLN A 136 14.21 -5.61 -1.10
C GLN A 136 12.86 -5.60 -1.83
N ASN A 137 11.77 -5.93 -1.12
CA ASN A 137 10.43 -5.96 -1.71
C ASN A 137 9.88 -4.54 -1.93
N TRP A 138 10.11 -3.62 -1.00
CA TRP A 138 9.70 -2.23 -1.19
C TRP A 138 10.40 -1.64 -2.41
N GLN A 139 11.70 -1.89 -2.57
CA GLN A 139 12.46 -1.37 -3.70
C GLN A 139 11.88 -1.83 -5.04
N SER A 140 11.52 -3.11 -5.19
CA SER A 140 10.95 -3.61 -6.45
C SER A 140 9.58 -3.03 -6.73
N GLU A 141 8.67 -3.04 -5.74
CA GLU A 141 7.28 -2.60 -5.93
C GLU A 141 7.15 -1.09 -6.15
N PHE A 142 7.91 -0.29 -5.40
CA PHE A 142 7.92 1.15 -5.60
C PHE A 142 8.57 1.53 -6.93
N LEU A 143 9.64 0.83 -7.35
CA LEU A 143 10.27 1.08 -8.64
C LEU A 143 9.33 0.72 -9.80
N SER A 144 8.69 -0.45 -9.77
CA SER A 144 7.77 -0.90 -10.82
C SER A 144 6.61 0.08 -10.99
N THR A 145 6.02 0.52 -9.88
CA THR A 145 4.93 1.51 -9.85
C THR A 145 5.37 2.86 -10.39
N ALA A 146 6.53 3.37 -9.94
CA ALA A 146 7.06 4.64 -10.41
C ALA A 146 7.36 4.61 -11.91
N VAL A 147 7.95 3.51 -12.40
CA VAL A 147 8.19 3.29 -13.83
C VAL A 147 6.88 3.28 -14.60
N LEU A 148 5.86 2.57 -14.13
CA LEU A 148 4.55 2.53 -14.78
C LEU A 148 3.92 3.93 -14.86
N VAL A 149 3.91 4.67 -13.75
CA VAL A 149 3.37 6.05 -13.69
C VAL A 149 4.10 6.96 -14.68
N VAL A 150 5.44 6.94 -14.72
CA VAL A 150 6.22 7.78 -15.63
C VAL A 150 6.02 7.37 -17.09
N LEU A 151 6.08 6.07 -17.39
CA LEU A 151 5.91 5.56 -18.76
C LEU A 151 4.49 5.81 -19.29
N SER A 152 3.46 5.75 -18.44
CA SER A 152 2.06 5.99 -18.83
C SER A 152 1.82 7.40 -19.43
N ILE A 153 2.68 8.36 -19.12
CA ILE A 153 2.63 9.72 -19.67
C ILE A 153 2.92 9.69 -21.19
N PHE A 154 3.92 8.91 -21.59
CA PHE A 154 4.49 8.91 -22.94
C PHE A 154 4.05 7.73 -23.79
N LEU A 155 3.85 6.56 -23.18
CA LEU A 155 3.47 5.33 -23.87
C LEU A 155 1.95 5.12 -23.82
N ARG A 156 1.44 4.30 -24.75
CA ARG A 156 0.02 3.99 -24.89
C ARG A 156 -0.16 2.49 -25.05
N GLN A 157 -1.06 1.92 -24.25
CA GLN A 157 -1.52 0.54 -24.40
C GLN A 157 -3.02 0.60 -24.71
N ARG A 158 -3.42 0.07 -25.87
CA ARG A 158 -4.82 0.11 -26.31
C ARG A 158 -5.70 -0.71 -25.35
N GLU A 159 -6.84 -0.13 -24.95
CA GLU A 159 -7.81 -0.70 -23.97
C GLU A 159 -7.23 -0.96 -22.55
N SER A 160 -6.12 -0.34 -22.18
CA SER A 160 -5.53 -0.47 -20.84
C SER A 160 -5.92 0.73 -19.97
N PRO A 161 -6.46 0.52 -18.76
CA PRO A 161 -6.74 1.60 -17.82
C PRO A 161 -5.46 2.26 -17.26
N GLU A 162 -4.31 1.57 -17.34
CA GLU A 162 -3.00 2.02 -16.84
C GLU A 162 -2.28 3.00 -17.78
N SER A 163 -2.92 3.40 -18.89
CA SER A 163 -2.39 4.42 -19.79
C SER A 163 -3.51 5.31 -20.34
N LYS A 164 -3.16 6.52 -20.77
CA LYS A 164 -4.13 7.42 -21.40
C LYS A 164 -4.69 6.82 -22.69
N ALA A 165 -5.86 7.29 -23.12
CA ALA A 165 -6.40 6.96 -24.43
C ALA A 165 -5.35 7.21 -25.53
N VAL A 166 -5.33 6.35 -26.55
CA VAL A 166 -4.30 6.41 -27.62
C VAL A 166 -4.25 7.77 -28.32
N ALA A 167 -5.41 8.41 -28.48
CA ALA A 167 -5.55 9.74 -29.09
C ALA A 167 -5.33 10.92 -28.13
N ALA A 168 -5.18 10.68 -26.82
CA ALA A 168 -5.04 11.75 -25.83
C ALA A 168 -3.64 12.38 -25.85
N PRO A 169 -3.54 13.73 -25.83
CA PRO A 169 -2.27 14.44 -25.82
C PRO A 169 -1.46 14.17 -24.53
N HIS A 170 -0.13 14.30 -24.61
CA HIS A 170 0.75 14.09 -23.45
C HIS A 170 0.48 15.06 -22.30
N SER A 171 -0.04 16.25 -22.58
CA SER A 171 -0.38 17.26 -21.57
C SER A 171 -1.70 16.98 -20.81
N GLU A 172 -2.55 16.08 -21.31
CA GLU A 172 -3.79 15.70 -20.63
C GLU A 172 -3.49 14.96 -19.33
N THR A 173 -4.19 15.34 -18.25
CA THR A 173 -4.02 14.80 -16.89
C THR A 173 -5.33 14.19 -16.42
N GLY A 174 -5.24 13.07 -15.71
CA GLY A 174 -6.41 12.29 -15.32
C GLY A 174 -6.86 11.31 -16.40
N SER A 175 -7.83 10.48 -16.01
CA SER A 175 -8.55 9.52 -16.86
C SER A 175 -9.93 10.05 -17.25
#